data_AF-A0A1I2MWT3-F1
#
_entry.id   AF-A0A1I2MWT3-F1
#
_cell.length_a   1.000
_cell.length_b   1.000
_cell.length_c   1.000
_cell.angle_alpha   90.00
_cell.angle_beta   90.00
_cell.angle_gamma   90.00
#
_symmetry.space_group_name_H-M   'P 1'
#
loop_
_entity.id
_entity.type
_entity.pdbx_description
1 polymer ?
#
loop_
_entity_poly.entity_id
_entity_poly.type
_entity_poly.pdbx_seq_one_letter_code
_entity_poly.pdbx_strand_id
1 'polypeptide(L)'
;MQLYCDLEQTMQQQYELAALLLEETRKQNRALRKNDLAAINACAAALEQLGLKMSEIDKNREKITGQLTERLNLPPDAKLTAIAARAPEDLSLRLLHLRREIRRSLEELKEQVEFNSLLTRNALRFNNTVLGIFRQAAGATYGNSGQVKDGAGFAASFNKSV
;
A
#
# COMPACT_ATOMS: atom_id res chain seq x y z
N MET A 1 -10.12 -34.88 2.94
CA MET A 1 -11.27 -33.95 3.02
C MET A 1 -10.96 -32.78 3.93
N GLN A 2 -10.61 -33.00 5.21
CA GLN A 2 -10.29 -31.94 6.19
C GLN A 2 -9.30 -30.88 5.68
N LEU A 3 -8.16 -31.28 5.10
CA LEU A 3 -7.18 -30.33 4.55
C LEU A 3 -7.72 -29.39 3.46
N TYR A 4 -8.71 -29.80 2.68
CA TYR A 4 -9.32 -28.91 1.68
C TYR A 4 -10.23 -27.88 2.34
N CYS A 5 -10.96 -28.27 3.39
CA CYS A 5 -11.76 -27.32 4.18
C CYS A 5 -10.85 -26.33 4.93
N ASP A 6 -9.73 -26.80 5.49
CA ASP A 6 -8.74 -25.94 6.16
C ASP A 6 -8.12 -24.95 5.15
N LEU A 7 -7.84 -25.40 3.92
CA LEU A 7 -7.35 -24.53 2.85
C LEU A 7 -8.38 -23.48 2.45
N GLU A 8 -9.64 -23.89 2.26
CA GLU A 8 -10.74 -22.97 1.95
C GLU A 8 -10.88 -21.90 3.04
N GLN A 9 -10.92 -22.32 4.31
CA GLN A 9 -11.02 -21.40 5.45
C GLN A 9 -9.83 -20.44 5.50
N THR A 10 -8.62 -20.93 5.27
CA THR A 10 -7.42 -20.09 5.23
C THR A 10 -7.53 -19.07 4.09
N MET A 11 -7.93 -19.48 2.90
CA MET A 11 -8.13 -18.57 1.76
C MET A 11 -9.27 -17.57 2.00
N GLN A 12 -10.33 -17.96 2.68
CA GLN A 12 -11.41 -17.06 3.09
C GLN A 12 -10.88 -15.95 4.02
N GLN A 13 -10.06 -16.32 5.01
CA GLN A 13 -9.40 -15.36 5.90
C GLN A 13 -8.46 -14.41 5.13
N GLN A 14 -7.72 -14.93 4.13
CA GLN A 14 -6.90 -14.08 3.25
C GLN A 14 -7.75 -13.07 2.48
N TYR A 15 -8.88 -13.51 1.95
CA TYR A 15 -9.79 -12.64 1.22
C TYR A 15 -10.35 -11.52 2.09
N GLU A 16 -10.84 -11.85 3.28
CA GLU A 16 -11.35 -10.87 4.25
C GLU A 16 -10.26 -9.87 4.67
N LEU A 17 -9.06 -10.36 4.93
CA LEU A 17 -7.95 -9.50 5.33
C LEU A 17 -7.46 -8.60 4.19
N ALA A 18 -7.49 -9.08 2.94
CA ALA A 18 -7.20 -8.27 1.77
C ALA A 18 -8.22 -7.15 1.58
N ALA A 19 -9.50 -7.40 1.87
CA ALA A 19 -10.54 -6.38 1.84
C ALA A 19 -10.30 -5.30 2.92
N LEU A 20 -9.91 -5.70 4.13
CA LEU A 20 -9.54 -4.77 5.21
C LEU A 20 -8.32 -3.91 4.85
N LEU A 21 -7.27 -4.52 4.29
CA LEU A 21 -6.08 -3.80 3.80
C LEU A 21 -6.47 -2.76 2.73
N LEU A 22 -7.35 -3.13 1.81
CA LEU A 22 -7.83 -2.22 0.78
C LEU A 22 -8.62 -1.03 1.38
N GLU A 23 -9.49 -1.30 2.36
CA GLU A 23 -10.24 -0.25 3.05
C GLU A 23 -9.32 0.72 3.79
N GLU A 24 -8.35 0.21 4.55
CA GLU A 24 -7.36 1.03 5.26
C GLU A 24 -6.48 1.83 4.28
N THR A 25 -6.11 1.24 3.14
CA THR A 25 -5.36 1.96 2.10
C THR A 25 -6.18 3.11 1.50
N ARG A 26 -7.48 2.89 1.29
CA ARG A 26 -8.41 3.96 0.85
C ARG A 26 -8.63 5.02 1.93
N LYS A 27 -8.64 4.67 3.22
CA LYS A 27 -8.65 5.64 4.34
C LYS A 27 -7.37 6.47 4.35
N GLN A 28 -6.21 5.84 4.20
CA GLN A 28 -4.93 6.52 4.08
C GLN A 28 -4.91 7.49 2.89
N ASN A 29 -5.46 7.10 1.74
CA ASN A 29 -5.60 7.98 0.58
C ASN A 29 -6.38 9.27 0.91
N ARG A 30 -7.52 9.13 1.60
CA ARG A 30 -8.34 10.27 2.03
C ARG A 30 -7.60 11.15 3.04
N ALA A 31 -6.84 10.56 3.95
CA ALA A 31 -6.02 11.29 4.91
C ALA A 31 -4.89 12.08 4.21
N LEU A 32 -4.21 11.47 3.25
CA LEU A 32 -3.18 12.13 2.41
C LEU A 32 -3.76 13.34 1.67
N ARG A 33 -4.93 13.20 1.04
CA ARG A 33 -5.59 14.32 0.33
C ARG A 33 -5.96 15.48 1.26
N LYS A 34 -6.20 15.20 2.54
CA LYS A 34 -6.55 16.19 3.57
C LYS A 34 -5.34 16.72 4.34
N ASN A 35 -4.13 16.20 4.09
CA ASN A 35 -2.94 16.43 4.90
C ASN A 35 -3.14 16.15 6.40
N ASP A 36 -3.97 15.15 6.73
CA ASP A 36 -4.25 14.76 8.11
C ASP A 36 -3.14 13.80 8.60
N LEU A 37 -2.09 14.36 9.19
CA LEU A 37 -0.93 13.60 9.68
C LEU A 37 -1.30 12.55 10.74
N ALA A 38 -2.25 12.86 11.62
CA ALA A 38 -2.69 11.93 12.66
C ALA A 38 -3.37 10.71 12.03
N ALA A 39 -4.29 10.95 11.09
CA ALA A 39 -4.96 9.87 10.37
C ALA A 39 -4.01 9.06 9.47
N ILE A 40 -3.02 9.70 8.82
CA ILE A 40 -1.99 9.01 8.04
C ILE A 40 -1.21 8.02 8.91
N ASN A 41 -0.76 8.46 10.09
CA ASN A 41 0.00 7.61 11.01
C ASN A 41 -0.86 6.47 11.57
N ALA A 42 -2.12 6.74 11.92
CA ALA A 42 -3.05 5.71 12.38
C ALA A 42 -3.29 4.63 11.31
N CYS A 43 -3.52 5.04 10.05
CA CYS A 43 -3.69 4.10 8.94
C CYS A 43 -2.41 3.28 8.70
N ALA A 44 -1.22 3.90 8.79
CA ALA A 44 0.05 3.20 8.61
C ALA A 44 0.24 2.10 9.67
N ALA A 45 -0.05 2.39 10.94
CA ALA A 45 0.01 1.40 12.02
C ALA A 45 -1.01 0.26 11.81
N ALA A 46 -2.23 0.58 11.38
CA ALA A 46 -3.24 -0.43 11.07
C ALA A 46 -2.80 -1.35 9.91
N LEU A 47 -2.27 -0.78 8.83
CA LEU A 47 -1.76 -1.52 7.68
C LEU A 47 -0.60 -2.45 8.06
N GLU A 48 0.31 -2.01 8.93
CA GLU A 48 1.40 -2.85 9.43
C GLU A 48 0.87 -4.07 10.19
N GLN A 49 -0.08 -3.87 11.10
CA GLN A 49 -0.70 -4.96 11.87
C GLN A 49 -1.47 -5.95 10.97
N LEU A 50 -2.20 -5.44 9.98
CA LEU A 50 -2.89 -6.27 9.00
C LEU A 50 -1.90 -7.04 8.10
N GLY A 51 -0.77 -6.42 7.73
CA GLY A 51 0.29 -7.07 6.96
C GLY A 51 0.95 -8.24 7.71
N LEU A 52 1.18 -8.10 9.01
CA LEU A 52 1.69 -9.20 9.85
C LEU A 52 0.72 -10.38 9.88
N LYS A 53 -0.57 -10.11 10.09
CA LYS A 53 -1.62 -11.15 10.06
C LYS A 53 -1.69 -11.84 8.69
N MET A 54 -1.54 -11.10 7.59
CA MET A 54 -1.55 -11.68 6.25
C MET A 54 -0.39 -12.65 6.07
N SER A 55 0.80 -12.29 6.55
CA SER A 55 1.98 -13.16 6.50
C SER A 55 1.78 -14.46 7.30
N GLU A 56 1.12 -14.40 8.45
CA GLU A 56 0.82 -15.60 9.25
C GLU A 56 -0.16 -16.53 8.51
N ILE A 57 -1.21 -15.97 7.92
CA ILE A 57 -2.20 -16.74 7.15
C ILE A 57 -1.55 -17.33 5.90
N ASP A 58 -0.68 -16.59 5.19
CA ASP A 58 0.07 -17.10 4.05
C ASP A 58 0.96 -18.30 4.41
N LYS A 59 1.67 -18.23 5.54
CA LYS A 59 2.46 -19.37 6.05
C LYS A 59 1.59 -20.58 6.34
N ASN A 60 0.41 -20.37 6.93
CA ASN A 60 -0.54 -21.46 7.17
C ASN A 60 -1.04 -22.07 5.85
N ARG A 61 -1.38 -21.22 4.88
CA ARG A 61 -1.79 -21.65 3.53
C ARG A 61 -0.69 -22.48 2.89
N GLU A 62 0.55 -22.02 2.91
CA GLU A 62 1.71 -22.73 2.35
C GLU A 62 1.89 -24.11 2.99
N LYS A 63 1.78 -24.20 4.31
CA LYS A 63 1.83 -25.47 5.04
C LYS A 63 0.73 -26.43 4.59
N ILE A 64 -0.52 -25.96 4.49
CA ILE A 64 -1.65 -26.79 4.07
C ILE A 64 -1.48 -27.23 2.60
N THR A 65 -1.04 -26.32 1.73
CA THR A 65 -0.77 -26.66 0.33
C THR A 65 0.35 -27.68 0.20
N GLY A 66 1.42 -27.58 1.00
CA GLY A 66 2.51 -28.57 1.03
C GLY A 66 2.02 -29.96 1.43
N GLN A 67 1.21 -30.03 2.47
CA GLN A 67 0.58 -31.29 2.90
C GLN A 67 -0.35 -31.87 1.83
N LEU A 68 -1.10 -31.03 1.11
CA LEU A 68 -1.94 -31.46 0.01
C LEU A 68 -1.12 -31.95 -1.18
N THR A 69 -0.04 -31.27 -1.56
CA THR A 69 0.83 -31.69 -2.67
C THR A 69 1.47 -33.04 -2.39
N GLU A 70 1.95 -33.26 -1.16
CA GLU A 70 2.49 -34.56 -0.72
C GLU A 70 1.43 -35.66 -0.82
N ARG A 71 0.23 -35.44 -0.26
CA ARG A 71 -0.85 -36.44 -0.28
C ARG A 71 -1.36 -36.75 -1.68
N LEU A 72 -1.24 -35.81 -2.61
CA LEU A 72 -1.71 -35.95 -3.98
C LEU A 72 -0.60 -36.41 -4.94
N ASN A 73 0.62 -36.66 -4.43
CA ASN A 73 1.82 -36.94 -5.24
C ASN A 73 2.03 -35.89 -6.35
N LEU A 74 1.77 -34.63 -6.04
CA LEU A 74 2.04 -33.48 -6.91
C LEU A 74 3.45 -32.94 -6.64
N PRO A 75 4.09 -32.29 -7.62
CA PRO A 75 5.36 -31.63 -7.39
C PRO A 75 5.21 -30.51 -6.34
N PRO A 76 6.28 -30.19 -5.58
CA PRO A 76 6.23 -29.25 -4.46
C PRO A 76 5.88 -27.81 -4.88
N ASP A 77 6.04 -27.47 -6.15
CA ASP A 77 5.67 -26.19 -6.77
C ASP A 77 4.31 -26.23 -7.49
N ALA A 78 3.51 -27.28 -7.27
CA ALA A 78 2.23 -27.44 -7.92
C ALA A 78 1.30 -26.25 -7.63
N LYS A 79 0.73 -25.70 -8.71
CA LYS A 79 -0.19 -24.57 -8.64
C LYS A 79 -1.48 -24.96 -7.93
N LEU A 80 -2.12 -23.99 -7.28
CA LEU A 80 -3.44 -24.18 -6.65
C LEU A 80 -4.49 -24.78 -7.59
N THR A 81 -4.41 -24.51 -8.90
CA THR A 81 -5.30 -25.13 -9.90
C THR A 81 -5.16 -26.64 -9.98
N ALA A 82 -3.93 -27.16 -9.86
CA ALA A 82 -3.67 -28.60 -9.87
C ALA A 82 -4.18 -29.25 -8.58
N ILE A 83 -4.05 -28.56 -7.45
CA ILE A 83 -4.61 -29.00 -6.16
C ILE A 83 -6.14 -29.00 -6.19
N ALA A 84 -6.76 -27.91 -6.67
CA ALA A 84 -8.22 -27.78 -6.76
C ALA A 84 -8.84 -28.81 -7.74
N ALA A 85 -8.13 -29.19 -8.81
CA ALA A 85 -8.60 -30.22 -9.73
C ALA A 85 -8.75 -31.62 -9.08
N ARG A 86 -8.15 -31.84 -7.91
CA ARG A 86 -8.25 -33.08 -7.12
C ARG A 86 -9.19 -32.94 -5.91
N ALA A 87 -9.81 -31.78 -5.73
CA ALA A 87 -10.79 -31.54 -4.66
C ALA A 87 -12.18 -32.03 -5.09
N PRO A 88 -13.08 -32.29 -4.12
CA PRO A 88 -14.51 -32.42 -4.41
C PRO A 88 -15.02 -31.19 -5.17
N GLU A 89 -15.98 -31.37 -6.08
CA GLU A 89 -16.43 -30.35 -7.04
C GLU A 89 -16.78 -29.02 -6.37
N ASP A 90 -17.60 -29.05 -5.32
CA ASP A 90 -17.99 -27.85 -4.56
C ASP A 90 -16.81 -27.10 -3.94
N LEU A 91 -15.80 -27.83 -3.45
CA LEU A 91 -14.61 -27.24 -2.85
C LEU A 91 -13.67 -26.70 -3.92
N SER A 92 -13.54 -27.40 -5.05
CA SER A 92 -12.77 -26.95 -6.20
C SER A 92 -13.27 -25.58 -6.70
N LEU A 93 -14.58 -25.46 -6.89
CA LEU A 93 -15.22 -24.21 -7.33
C LEU A 93 -14.97 -23.07 -6.34
N ARG A 94 -15.12 -23.32 -5.03
CA ARG A 94 -14.91 -22.31 -3.98
C ARG A 94 -13.45 -21.86 -3.90
N LEU A 95 -12.49 -22.79 -3.94
CA LEU A 95 -11.05 -22.47 -3.96
C LEU A 95 -10.66 -21.62 -5.19
N LEU A 96 -11.18 -21.97 -6.38
CA LEU A 96 -10.92 -21.23 -7.60
C LEU A 96 -11.60 -19.85 -7.61
N HIS A 97 -12.77 -19.72 -6.98
CA HIS A 97 -13.42 -18.43 -6.76
C HIS A 97 -12.59 -17.55 -5.82
N LEU A 98 -12.23 -18.05 -4.63
CA LEU A 98 -11.40 -17.32 -3.67
C LEU A 98 -10.06 -16.88 -4.26
N ARG A 99 -9.41 -17.73 -5.05
CA ARG A 99 -8.18 -17.35 -5.75
C ARG A 99 -8.38 -16.13 -6.65
N ARG A 100 -9.48 -16.07 -7.39
CA ARG A 100 -9.79 -14.95 -8.29
C ARG A 100 -10.06 -13.67 -7.49
N GLU A 101 -10.87 -13.77 -6.44
CA GLU A 101 -11.22 -12.62 -5.60
C GLU A 101 -10.00 -12.06 -4.85
N ILE A 102 -9.17 -12.92 -4.25
CA ILE A 102 -7.91 -12.49 -3.61
C ILE A 102 -7.01 -11.78 -4.63
N ARG A 103 -6.84 -12.37 -5.82
CA ARG A 103 -6.01 -11.76 -6.87
C ARG A 103 -6.52 -10.38 -7.25
N ARG A 104 -7.83 -10.23 -7.45
CA ARG A 104 -8.45 -8.94 -7.75
C ARG A 104 -8.21 -7.92 -6.64
N SER A 105 -8.41 -8.30 -5.38
CA SER A 105 -8.15 -7.42 -4.23
C SER A 105 -6.69 -7.00 -4.13
N LEU A 106 -5.74 -7.89 -4.44
CA LEU A 106 -4.31 -7.58 -4.44
C LEU A 106 -3.90 -6.65 -5.59
N GLU A 107 -4.48 -6.84 -6.78
CA GLU A 107 -4.27 -5.93 -7.92
C GLU A 107 -4.78 -4.53 -7.58
N GLU A 108 -5.97 -4.42 -6.99
CA GLU A 108 -6.51 -3.12 -6.56
C GLU A 108 -5.69 -2.49 -5.42
N LEU A 109 -5.25 -3.28 -4.45
CA LEU A 109 -4.39 -2.81 -3.37
C LEU A 109 -3.08 -2.23 -3.91
N LYS A 110 -2.48 -2.89 -4.91
CA LYS A 110 -1.26 -2.42 -5.57
C LYS A 110 -1.48 -1.05 -6.21
N GLU A 111 -2.57 -0.86 -6.96
CA GLU A 111 -2.91 0.42 -7.57
C GLU A 111 -3.07 1.54 -6.52
N GLN A 112 -3.74 1.24 -5.40
CA GLN A 112 -3.93 2.22 -4.31
C GLN A 112 -2.61 2.59 -3.63
N VAL A 113 -1.73 1.61 -3.41
CA VAL A 113 -0.40 1.85 -2.82
C VAL A 113 0.46 2.70 -3.76
N GLU A 114 0.45 2.42 -5.06
CA GLU A 114 1.16 3.22 -6.07
C GLU A 114 0.67 4.68 -6.07
N PHE A 115 -0.65 4.88 -6.00
CA PHE A 115 -1.24 6.21 -5.93
C PHE A 115 -0.87 6.95 -4.63
N ASN A 116 -0.94 6.29 -3.46
CA ASN A 116 -0.56 6.88 -2.19
C ASN A 116 0.94 7.27 -2.16
N SER A 117 1.79 6.44 -2.75
CA SER A 117 3.22 6.71 -2.92
C SER A 117 3.47 7.96 -3.78
N LEU A 118 2.73 8.11 -4.88
CA LEU A 118 2.80 9.30 -5.73
C LEU A 118 2.40 10.58 -4.99
N LEU A 119 1.30 10.55 -4.24
CA LEU A 119 0.85 11.70 -3.43
C LEU A 119 1.92 12.11 -2.42
N THR A 120 2.49 11.13 -1.71
CA THR A 120 3.50 11.37 -0.67
C THR A 120 4.76 12.00 -1.28
N ARG A 121 5.24 11.47 -2.42
CA ARG A 121 6.39 12.03 -3.15
C ARG A 121 6.14 13.45 -3.64
N ASN A 122 4.94 13.73 -4.16
CA ASN A 122 4.58 15.07 -4.61
C ASN A 122 4.52 16.08 -3.46
N ALA A 123 3.96 15.69 -2.31
CA ALA A 123 3.93 16.53 -1.11
C ALA A 123 5.35 16.86 -0.62
N LEU A 124 6.23 15.85 -0.56
CA LEU A 124 7.65 16.06 -0.21
C LEU A 124 8.36 17.00 -1.20
N ARG A 125 8.15 16.82 -2.50
CA ARG A 125 8.73 17.69 -3.52
C ARG A 125 8.28 19.14 -3.33
N PHE A 126 6.98 19.37 -3.14
CA PHE A 126 6.44 20.70 -2.88
C PHE A 126 7.04 21.33 -1.62
N ASN A 127 7.08 20.60 -0.51
CA ASN A 127 7.68 21.08 0.73
C ASN A 127 9.15 21.45 0.54
N ASN A 128 9.93 20.65 -0.18
CA ASN A 128 11.33 20.95 -0.48
C ASN A 128 11.49 22.18 -1.37
N THR A 129 10.61 22.37 -2.36
CA THR A 129 10.60 23.60 -3.19
C THR A 129 10.31 24.83 -2.35
N VAL A 130 9.29 24.78 -1.48
CA VAL A 130 8.94 25.89 -0.58
C VAL A 130 10.10 26.19 0.37
N LEU A 131 10.69 25.18 1.02
CA LEU A 131 11.86 25.36 1.87
C LEU A 131 13.07 25.90 1.09
N GLY A 132 13.24 25.51 -0.17
CA GLY A 132 14.27 26.05 -1.05
C GLY A 132 14.11 27.54 -1.31
N ILE A 133 12.87 27.99 -1.56
CA ILE A 133 12.54 29.41 -1.71
C ILE A 133 12.88 30.18 -0.43
N PHE A 134 12.47 29.68 0.74
CA PHE A 134 12.78 30.33 2.02
C PHE A 134 14.28 30.36 2.32
N ARG A 135 15.03 29.30 1.99
CA ARG A 135 16.50 29.26 2.13
C ARG A 135 17.21 30.25 1.21
N GLN A 136 16.75 30.39 -0.03
CA GLN A 136 17.28 31.38 -0.97
C GLN A 136 16.96 32.81 -0.55
N ALA A 137 15.75 33.06 -0.02
CA ALA A 137 15.37 34.36 0.54
C ALA A 137 16.18 34.71 1.80
N ALA A 138 16.47 33.74 2.67
CA ALA A 138 17.30 33.93 3.85
C ALA A 138 18.80 34.12 3.53
N GLY A 139 19.27 33.61 2.39
CA GLY A 139 20.65 33.77 1.91
C GLY A 139 20.93 35.08 1.16
N ALA A 140 19.91 35.91 0.90
CA ALA A 140 20.06 37.19 0.19
C ALA A 140 20.35 38.39 1.12
N THR A 141 20.76 38.16 2.38
CA THR A 141 21.01 39.26 3.33
C THR A 141 22.39 39.13 3.99
N TYR A 142 23.19 40.19 3.80
CA TYR A 142 24.59 40.43 4.20
C TYR A 142 25.70 39.75 3.37
N GLY A 143 26.00 40.36 2.23
CA GLY A 143 27.34 40.29 1.64
C GLY A 143 28.35 41.05 2.53
N ASN A 144 29.50 40.43 2.79
CA ASN A 144 30.61 40.93 3.61
C ASN A 144 31.39 42.12 3.00
N SER A 145 30.73 43.00 2.22
CA SER A 145 31.39 44.10 1.51
C SER A 145 30.70 45.46 1.64
N GLY A 146 29.62 45.58 2.44
CA GLY A 146 29.04 46.88 2.79
C GLY A 146 28.54 47.72 1.60
N GLN A 147 28.31 47.12 0.43
CA GLN A 147 27.64 47.78 -0.69
C GLN A 147 26.36 47.04 -1.06
N VAL A 148 25.24 47.70 -0.80
CA VAL A 148 23.93 47.30 -1.29
C VAL A 148 23.90 47.59 -2.80
N LYS A 149 23.84 46.53 -3.62
CA LYS A 149 23.25 46.65 -4.95
C LYS A 149 21.77 46.42 -4.79
N ASP A 150 20.98 47.42 -5.16
CA ASP A 150 19.52 47.35 -5.17
C ASP A 150 19.04 46.15 -5.99
N GLY A 151 18.69 45.06 -5.29
CA GLY A 151 17.90 43.97 -5.81
C GLY A 151 16.44 44.40 -5.89
N ALA A 152 16.12 45.28 -6.82
CA ALA A 152 14.74 45.51 -7.24
C ALA A 152 14.21 44.22 -7.88
N GLY A 153 13.59 43.32 -7.10
CA GLY A 153 13.17 42.03 -7.65
C GLY A 153 12.11 41.21 -6.93
N PHE A 154 11.74 41.50 -5.68
CA PHE A 154 10.70 40.66 -5.03
C PHE A 154 9.67 41.41 -4.18
N ALA A 155 10.04 42.56 -3.58
CA ALA A 155 9.08 43.38 -2.83
C ALA A 155 8.16 44.21 -3.75
N ALA A 156 8.57 44.46 -5.00
CA ALA A 156 7.81 45.30 -5.95
C ALA A 156 6.64 44.57 -6.64
N SER A 157 6.62 43.23 -6.63
CA SER A 157 5.59 42.43 -7.31
C SER A 157 4.35 42.16 -6.46
N PHE A 158 4.44 42.29 -5.13
CA PHE A 158 3.29 42.11 -4.23
C PHE A 158 2.52 43.39 -3.92
N ASN A 159 3.03 44.57 -4.33
CA ASN A 159 2.42 45.86 -4.02
C ASN A 159 1.79 46.59 -5.22
N LYS A 160 1.51 45.87 -6.32
CA LYS A 160 0.91 46.41 -7.55
C LYS A 160 -0.49 45.85 -7.86
N SER A 161 -1.18 45.30 -6.88
CA SER A 161 -2.56 44.82 -7.06
C SER A 161 -3.46 45.34 -5.94
N VAL A 162 -3.69 46.65 -5.98
CA VAL A 162 -4.93 47.31 -5.55
C VAL A 162 -5.38 48.19 -6.70
#